data_AF-A0A519T9P5-F1
#
_entry.id   AF-A0A519T9P5-F1
#
_cell.length_a   1.000
_cell.length_b   1.000
_cell.length_c   1.000
_cell.angle_alpha   90.00
_cell.angle_beta   90.00
_cell.angle_gamma   90.00
#
_symmetry.space_group_name_H-M   'P 1'
#
loop_
_entity.id
_entity.type
_entity.pdbx_description
1 polymer ?
#
loop_
_entity_poly.entity_id
_entity_poly.type
_entity_poly.pdbx_seq_one_letter_code
_entity_poly.pdbx_strand_id
1 'polypeptide(L)'
;MQAEPLAPPAPARARKPDWLRVKLPIGPDYAAVRKLVDEHKLHTICESGNCPNMGECWGAGTATFMILGNVCTRSCSFCAVATGRPSELDLDEPRRVAEAISLMKVKHAVITSVNRDELKDRGASVWRDT
;
A
#
# COMPACT_ATOMS: atom_id res chain seq x y z
N MET A 1 -39.58 0.15 13.36
CA MET A 1 -38.42 0.59 12.56
C MET A 1 -38.09 2.01 13.01
N GLN A 2 -37.22 2.17 14.00
CA GLN A 2 -36.78 3.49 14.45
C GLN A 2 -35.60 3.88 13.56
N ALA A 3 -35.72 4.99 12.85
CA ALA A 3 -34.64 5.53 12.05
C ALA A 3 -33.53 6.02 12.98
N GLU A 4 -32.33 5.46 12.84
CA GLU A 4 -31.14 5.88 13.55
C GLU A 4 -30.76 7.32 13.14
N PRO A 5 -30.35 8.20 14.06
CA PRO A 5 -29.99 9.56 13.71
C PRO A 5 -28.75 9.56 12.80
N LEU A 6 -28.86 10.19 11.63
CA LEU A 6 -27.72 10.41 10.75
C LEU A 6 -26.63 11.17 11.53
N ALA A 7 -25.42 10.61 11.55
CA ALA A 7 -24.27 11.21 12.21
C ALA A 7 -24.05 12.65 11.70
N PRO A 8 -23.65 13.60 12.58
CA PRO A 8 -23.44 14.98 12.18
C PRO A 8 -22.35 15.08 11.10
N PRO A 9 -22.46 16.06 10.18
CA PRO A 9 -21.48 16.23 9.12
C PRO A 9 -20.09 16.47 9.71
N ALA A 10 -19.11 15.74 9.18
CA ALA A 10 -17.72 15.90 9.60
C ALA A 10 -17.27 17.37 9.41
N PRO A 11 -16.46 17.92 10.33
CA PRO A 11 -15.97 19.28 10.21
C PRO A 11 -15.25 19.48 8.87
N ALA A 12 -15.47 20.64 8.25
CA ALA A 12 -14.84 21.00 6.99
C ALA A 12 -13.31 20.83 7.11
N ARG A 13 -12.72 20.00 6.25
CA ARG A 13 -11.28 19.76 6.26
C ARG A 13 -10.55 21.09 6.04
N ALA A 14 -9.75 21.51 7.01
CA ALA A 14 -8.89 22.67 6.86
C ALA A 14 -8.00 22.47 5.62
N ARG A 15 -7.90 23.51 4.79
CA ARG A 15 -7.06 23.48 3.59
C ARG A 15 -5.61 23.21 4.02
N LYS A 16 -4.95 22.28 3.32
CA LYS A 16 -3.52 22.03 3.53
C LYS A 16 -2.72 23.32 3.27
N PRO A 17 -1.68 23.62 4.07
CA PRO A 17 -0.80 24.75 3.83
C PRO A 17 -0.14 24.70 2.45
N ASP A 18 0.21 25.86 1.90
CA ASP A 18 0.75 25.97 0.54
C ASP A 18 2.10 25.27 0.33
N TRP A 19 2.92 25.17 1.39
CA TRP A 19 4.19 24.45 1.37
C TRP A 19 4.02 22.93 1.35
N LEU A 20 2.84 22.40 1.69
CA LEU A 20 2.53 20.97 1.70
C LEU A 20 1.87 20.54 0.37
N ARG A 21 2.47 20.96 -0.74
CA ARG A 21 2.08 20.55 -2.10
C ARG A 21 3.23 19.83 -2.76
N VAL A 22 2.92 18.72 -3.41
CA VAL A 22 3.89 17.95 -4.19
C VAL A 22 3.57 18.06 -5.67
N LYS A 23 4.60 17.87 -6.50
CA LYS A 23 4.42 17.71 -7.94
C LYS A 23 3.82 16.33 -8.19
N LEU A 24 2.90 16.24 -9.15
CA LEU A 24 2.40 14.94 -9.58
C LEU A 24 3.55 14.10 -10.12
N PRO A 25 3.57 12.78 -9.84
CA PRO A 25 4.57 11.90 -10.40
C PRO A 25 4.37 11.81 -11.93
N ILE A 26 5.32 12.36 -12.68
CA ILE A 26 5.39 12.31 -14.14
C ILE A 26 6.80 11.89 -14.53
N GLY A 27 6.92 10.92 -15.43
CA GLY A 27 8.21 10.48 -15.97
C GLY A 27 8.26 8.99 -16.33
N PRO A 28 9.26 8.58 -17.12
CA PRO A 28 9.42 7.20 -17.59
C PRO A 28 9.70 6.23 -16.44
N ASP A 29 10.49 6.62 -15.44
CA ASP A 29 10.86 5.75 -14.31
C ASP A 29 9.66 5.40 -13.43
N TYR A 30 8.81 6.40 -13.13
CA TYR A 30 7.55 6.17 -12.44
C TYR A 30 6.64 5.22 -13.22
N ALA A 31 6.49 5.45 -14.53
CA ALA A 31 5.64 4.61 -15.38
C ALA A 31 6.17 3.17 -15.48
N ALA A 32 7.49 2.98 -15.52
CA ALA A 32 8.12 1.66 -15.54
C ALA A 32 7.84 0.88 -14.25
N VAL A 33 8.02 1.52 -13.08
CA VAL A 33 7.71 0.88 -11.79
C VAL A 33 6.22 0.60 -11.67
N ARG A 34 5.36 1.56 -12.05
CA ARG A 34 3.91 1.38 -12.04
C ARG A 34 3.48 0.14 -12.83
N LYS A 35 3.99 0.03 -14.06
CA LYS A 35 3.70 -1.09 -14.96
C LYS A 35 4.11 -2.42 -14.34
N LEU A 36 5.29 -2.50 -13.73
CA LEU A 36 5.77 -3.72 -13.07
C LEU A 36 4.91 -4.10 -11.86
N VAL A 37 4.52 -3.14 -11.02
CA VAL A 37 3.62 -3.40 -9.88
C VAL A 37 2.28 -3.96 -10.36
N ASP A 38 1.70 -3.38 -11.40
CA ASP A 38 0.43 -3.83 -11.98
C ASP A 38 0.58 -5.21 -12.66
N GLU A 39 1.64 -5.46 -13.43
CA GLU A 39 1.91 -6.74 -14.13
C GLU A 39 2.13 -7.91 -13.16
N HIS A 40 2.84 -7.67 -12.05
CA HIS A 40 3.12 -8.70 -11.05
C HIS A 40 2.03 -8.84 -9.98
N LYS A 41 0.92 -8.09 -10.12
CA LYS A 41 -0.21 -8.05 -9.18
C LYS A 41 0.24 -7.82 -7.73
N LEU A 42 1.15 -6.86 -7.56
CA LEU A 42 1.68 -6.50 -6.26
C LEU A 42 0.94 -5.30 -5.67
N HIS A 43 1.01 -5.17 -4.35
CA HIS A 43 0.56 -3.98 -3.66
C HIS A 43 1.75 -3.21 -3.12
N THR A 44 1.68 -1.88 -3.19
CA THR A 44 2.64 -1.00 -2.52
C THR A 44 1.92 -0.13 -1.51
N ILE A 45 2.60 0.21 -0.42
CA ILE A 45 2.09 1.23 0.51
C ILE A 45 2.19 2.63 -0.12
N CYS A 46 3.04 2.80 -1.14
CA CYS A 46 3.14 4.02 -1.93
C CYS A 46 1.78 4.38 -2.52
N GLU A 47 1.07 3.39 -3.10
CA GLU A 47 -0.25 3.56 -3.69
C GLU A 47 -1.35 3.46 -2.64
N SER A 48 -1.37 2.39 -1.86
CA SER A 48 -2.45 2.12 -0.88
C SER A 48 -2.51 3.16 0.24
N GLY A 49 -1.37 3.81 0.53
CA GLY A 49 -1.25 4.89 1.49
C GLY A 49 -1.45 6.29 0.91
N ASN A 50 -1.71 6.44 -0.39
CA ASN A 50 -1.73 7.72 -1.10
C ASN A 50 -0.47 8.57 -0.83
N CYS A 51 0.71 7.94 -0.92
CA CYS A 51 1.97 8.58 -0.55
C CYS A 51 2.32 9.71 -1.54
N PRO A 52 2.53 10.95 -1.07
CA PRO A 52 2.87 12.08 -1.95
C PRO A 52 4.28 11.98 -2.53
N ASN A 53 5.14 11.10 -1.99
CA ASN A 53 6.55 10.95 -2.38
C ASN A 53 6.78 9.82 -3.40
N MET A 54 5.73 9.15 -3.87
CA MET A 54 5.84 7.96 -4.74
C MET A 54 6.72 8.19 -5.98
N GLY A 55 6.57 9.33 -6.65
CA GLY A 55 7.39 9.66 -7.83
C GLY A 55 8.88 9.83 -7.51
N GLU A 56 9.19 10.47 -6.40
CA GLU A 56 10.57 10.67 -5.94
C GLU A 56 11.21 9.34 -5.53
N CYS A 57 10.51 8.55 -4.70
CA CYS A 57 11.02 7.26 -4.24
C CYS A 57 11.28 6.31 -5.41
N TRP A 58 10.30 6.16 -6.32
CA TRP A 58 10.43 5.25 -7.45
C TRP A 58 11.51 5.69 -8.43
N GLY A 59 11.61 7.00 -8.72
CA GLY A 59 12.69 7.56 -9.55
C GLY A 59 14.08 7.41 -8.92
N ALA A 60 14.16 7.40 -7.59
CA ALA A 60 15.41 7.11 -6.87
C ALA A 60 15.74 5.59 -6.84
N GLY A 61 14.88 4.74 -7.39
CA GLY A 61 15.02 3.28 -7.34
C GLY A 61 14.69 2.72 -5.97
N THR A 62 13.71 3.27 -5.27
CA THR A 62 13.23 2.76 -3.97
C THR A 62 11.74 2.48 -4.03
N ALA A 63 11.32 1.31 -3.54
CA ALA A 63 9.91 0.98 -3.43
C ALA A 63 9.61 0.27 -2.11
N THR A 64 8.39 0.45 -1.62
CA THR A 64 7.89 -0.24 -0.43
C THR A 64 6.75 -1.16 -0.81
N PHE A 65 7.04 -2.46 -0.80
CA PHE A 65 6.11 -3.53 -1.11
C PHE A 65 5.25 -3.83 0.11
N MET A 66 3.96 -4.01 -0.12
CA MET A 66 2.98 -4.33 0.91
C MET A 66 2.46 -5.74 0.65
N ILE A 67 2.91 -6.69 1.46
CA ILE A 67 2.49 -8.10 1.40
C ILE A 67 1.18 -8.32 2.15
N LEU A 68 0.59 -9.50 1.96
CA LEU A 68 -0.66 -9.97 2.56
C LEU A 68 -1.92 -9.26 2.04
N GLY A 69 -1.83 -8.56 0.91
CA GLY A 69 -2.93 -7.83 0.28
C GLY A 69 -2.98 -6.34 0.62
N ASN A 70 -4.05 -5.67 0.19
CA ASN A 70 -4.29 -4.23 0.39
C ASN A 70 -5.49 -3.91 1.31
N VAL A 71 -6.01 -4.91 2.00
CA VAL A 71 -7.12 -4.78 2.96
C VAL A 71 -6.62 -5.18 4.34
N CYS A 72 -6.78 -4.29 5.31
CA CYS A 72 -6.34 -4.48 6.68
C CYS A 72 -7.50 -4.86 7.59
N THR A 73 -7.31 -5.87 8.44
CA THR A 73 -8.30 -6.25 9.47
C THR A 73 -8.45 -5.23 10.60
N ARG A 74 -7.57 -4.24 10.66
CA ARG A 74 -7.59 -3.14 11.64
C ARG A 74 -7.93 -1.80 10.99
N SER A 75 -8.53 -0.91 11.78
CA SER A 75 -9.00 0.42 11.38
C SER A 75 -8.26 1.55 12.08
N CYS A 76 -6.95 1.63 11.88
CA CYS A 76 -6.15 2.74 12.42
C CYS A 76 -6.67 4.08 11.87
N SER A 77 -7.00 5.03 12.74
CA SER A 77 -7.68 6.29 12.38
C SER A 77 -6.93 7.18 11.39
N PHE A 78 -5.62 6.99 11.25
CA PHE A 78 -4.75 7.75 10.34
C PHE A 78 -4.43 6.99 9.04
N CYS A 79 -4.69 5.68 8.98
CA CYS A 79 -4.25 4.84 7.88
C CYS A 79 -5.22 4.94 6.71
N ALA A 80 -4.69 5.12 5.50
CA ALA A 80 -5.49 5.21 4.27
C ALA A 80 -5.80 3.84 3.65
N VAL A 81 -5.14 2.76 4.12
CA VAL A 81 -5.37 1.40 3.62
C VAL A 81 -6.79 0.95 3.94
N ALA A 82 -7.45 0.29 2.99
CA ALA A 82 -8.82 -0.16 3.14
C ALA A 82 -8.97 -1.08 4.36
N THR A 83 -9.99 -0.83 5.19
CA THR A 83 -10.33 -1.73 6.29
C THR A 83 -11.33 -2.78 5.80
N GLY A 84 -11.10 -4.04 6.16
CA GLY A 84 -12.02 -5.13 5.85
C GLY A 84 -11.42 -6.48 6.21
N ARG A 85 -12.12 -7.55 5.83
CA ARG A 85 -11.60 -8.91 5.93
C ARG A 85 -11.11 -9.36 4.56
N PRO A 86 -9.80 -9.61 4.38
CA PRO A 86 -9.26 -10.12 3.13
C PRO A 86 -9.90 -11.46 2.76
N SER A 87 -10.18 -11.66 1.48
CA SER A 87 -10.82 -12.88 0.96
C SER A 87 -9.83 -13.99 0.64
N GLU A 88 -8.57 -13.65 0.35
CA GLU A 88 -7.57 -14.58 -0.17
C GLU A 88 -6.23 -14.47 0.59
N LEU A 89 -5.48 -15.57 0.58
CA LEU A 89 -4.11 -15.65 1.05
C LEU A 89 -3.27 -16.23 -0.08
N ASP A 90 -2.37 -15.43 -0.62
CA ASP A 90 -1.50 -15.82 -1.71
C ASP A 90 -0.15 -16.26 -1.16
N LEU A 91 0.13 -17.57 -1.23
CA LEU A 91 1.39 -18.15 -0.75
C LEU A 91 2.53 -18.05 -1.78
N ASP A 92 2.24 -17.66 -3.03
CA ASP A 92 3.25 -17.40 -4.08
C ASP A 92 3.67 -15.92 -4.11
N GLU A 93 3.00 -15.06 -3.34
CA GLU A 93 3.34 -13.63 -3.19
C GLU A 93 4.83 -13.38 -2.88
N PRO A 94 5.48 -14.09 -1.94
CA PRO A 94 6.90 -13.88 -1.65
C PRO A 94 7.81 -14.01 -2.88
N ARG A 95 7.56 -15.02 -3.71
CA ARG A 95 8.31 -15.25 -4.94
C ARG A 95 8.12 -14.09 -5.93
N ARG A 96 6.89 -13.59 -6.08
CA ARG A 96 6.59 -12.46 -6.97
C ARG A 96 7.17 -11.14 -6.47
N VAL A 97 7.22 -10.92 -5.15
CA VAL A 97 7.90 -9.77 -4.55
C VAL A 97 9.39 -9.80 -4.89
N ALA A 98 10.06 -10.94 -4.70
CA ALA A 98 11.47 -11.11 -5.05
C ALA A 98 11.73 -10.88 -6.55
N GLU A 99 10.86 -11.44 -7.42
CA GLU A 99 10.92 -11.25 -8.86
C GLU A 99 10.77 -9.78 -9.25
N ALA A 100 9.80 -9.07 -8.68
CA ALA A 100 9.59 -7.66 -8.95
C ALA A 100 10.74 -6.78 -8.45
N ILE A 101 11.31 -7.06 -7.27
CA ILE A 101 12.50 -6.34 -6.77
C ILE A 101 13.65 -6.47 -7.77
N SER A 102 13.88 -7.68 -8.30
CA SER A 102 14.90 -7.95 -9.31
C SER A 102 14.64 -7.21 -10.63
N LEU A 103 13.40 -7.28 -11.14
CA LEU A 103 13.01 -6.66 -12.40
C LEU A 103 13.00 -5.13 -12.35
N MET A 104 12.50 -4.57 -11.24
CA MET A 104 12.50 -3.12 -11.00
C MET A 104 13.90 -2.57 -10.77
N LYS A 105 14.88 -3.42 -10.47
CA LYS A 105 16.27 -3.03 -10.16
C LYS A 105 16.33 -1.93 -9.09
N VAL A 106 15.46 -2.03 -8.09
CA VAL A 106 15.46 -1.08 -6.97
C VAL A 106 16.78 -1.19 -6.21
N LYS A 107 17.33 -0.04 -5.84
CA LYS A 107 18.51 0.07 -4.98
C LYS A 107 18.17 -0.24 -3.52
N HIS A 108 16.93 0.00 -3.12
CA HIS A 108 16.46 -0.24 -1.77
C HIS A 108 15.00 -0.71 -1.80
N ALA A 109 14.74 -1.88 -1.20
CA ALA A 109 13.41 -2.44 -1.06
C ALA A 109 13.02 -2.43 0.42
N VAL A 110 11.82 -1.93 0.70
CA VAL A 110 11.20 -2.04 2.02
C VAL A 110 10.00 -2.97 1.92
N ILE A 111 9.86 -3.88 2.86
CA ILE A 111 8.71 -4.79 2.96
C ILE A 111 7.89 -4.38 4.18
N THR A 112 6.58 -4.21 3.97
CA THR A 112 5.58 -3.96 5.01
C THR A 112 4.36 -4.84 4.74
N SER A 113 3.38 -4.88 5.65
CA SER A 113 2.16 -5.66 5.45
C SER A 113 0.93 -5.00 6.05
N VAL A 114 -0.24 -5.46 5.61
CA VAL A 114 -1.49 -5.27 6.34
C VAL A 114 -1.59 -6.24 7.52
N ASN A 115 -2.50 -5.97 8.45
CA ASN A 115 -2.83 -6.92 9.51
C ASN A 115 -3.78 -8.01 9.00
N ARG A 116 -3.41 -9.26 9.27
CA ARG A 116 -4.19 -10.47 8.96
C ARG A 116 -4.63 -11.19 10.23
N ASP A 117 -5.35 -10.49 11.12
CA ASP A 117 -5.75 -11.03 12.42
C ASP A 117 -6.67 -12.27 12.30
N GLU A 118 -7.23 -12.54 11.12
CA GLU A 118 -8.04 -13.73 10.82
C GLU A 118 -7.22 -14.99 10.52
N LEU A 119 -5.91 -14.87 10.24
CA LEU A 119 -5.02 -16.02 10.03
C LEU A 119 -4.50 -16.54 11.38
N LYS A 120 -4.28 -17.86 11.47
CA LYS A 120 -3.80 -18.51 12.71
C LYS A 120 -2.46 -17.97 13.19
N ASP A 121 -1.54 -17.72 12.28
CA ASP A 121 -0.20 -17.18 12.54
C ASP A 121 -0.09 -15.67 12.24
N ARG A 122 -1.22 -15.03 11.90
CA ARG A 122 -1.32 -13.61 11.54
C ARG A 122 -0.43 -13.19 10.35
N GLY A 123 -0.06 -14.14 9.47
CA GLY A 123 0.78 -13.89 8.30
C GLY A 123 2.29 -14.02 8.55
N ALA A 124 2.71 -14.52 9.72
CA ALA A 124 4.11 -14.70 10.05
C ALA A 124 4.87 -15.61 9.06
N SER A 125 4.20 -16.63 8.51
CA SER A 125 4.81 -17.52 7.51
C SER A 125 5.18 -16.76 6.24
N VAL A 126 4.31 -15.89 5.75
CA VAL A 126 4.53 -15.09 4.53
C VAL A 126 5.67 -14.10 4.74
N TRP A 127 5.72 -13.45 5.91
CA TRP A 127 6.84 -12.58 6.29
C TRP A 127 8.19 -13.30 6.31
N ARG A 128 8.24 -14.55 6.79
CA ARG A 128 9.48 -15.34 6.81
C ARG A 128 9.95 -15.72 5.40
N ASP A 129 8.99 -16.02 4.52
CA ASP A 129 9.28 -16.53 3.19
C ASP A 129 9.57 -15.40 2.17
N THR A 130 9.32 -14.13 2.54
CA THR A 130 9.60 -12.92 1.73
C THR A 130 10.95 -12.33 2.08
#